data_AF-A0A3D4AZN3-F1
#
_entry.id   AF-A0A3D4AZN3-F1
#
_cell.length_a   1.000
_cell.length_b   1.000
_cell.length_c   1.000
_cell.angle_alpha   90.00
_cell.angle_beta   90.00
_cell.angle_gamma   90.00
#
_symmetry.space_group_name_H-M   'P 1'
#
loop_
_entity.id
_entity.type
_entity.pdbx_description
1 polymer ?
#
loop_
_entity_poly.entity_id
_entity_poly.type
_entity_poly.pdbx_seq_one_letter_code
_entity_poly.pdbx_strand_id
1 'polypeptide(L)'
;MDNWNKNMMVVTSMESLSQERNVLDLDPNVKDKWGLAVPRVTYDVHPNEHKLGDFFRDRAKELLETAGARQVLSGRNSVPRGDAHLMGTCRMGDDPETS
;
A
#
# COMPACT_ATOMS: atom_id res chain seq x y z
N MET A 1 2.03 10.26 29.02
CA MET A 1 1.11 10.52 27.89
C MET A 1 1.42 11.90 27.27
N ASP A 2 2.69 12.31 27.26
CA ASP A 2 3.01 13.75 27.38
C ASP A 2 3.36 14.44 26.04
N ASN A 3 3.21 13.69 24.94
CA ASN A 3 3.55 14.15 23.58
C ASN A 3 2.37 14.11 22.60
N TRP A 4 1.13 13.81 23.06
CA TRP A 4 -0.03 13.69 22.16
C TRP A 4 -0.23 14.95 21.29
N ASN A 5 0.01 16.13 21.85
CA ASN A 5 -0.12 17.43 21.18
C ASN A 5 1.18 17.97 20.56
N LYS A 6 2.24 17.15 20.47
CA LYS A 6 3.57 17.56 19.96
C LYS A 6 4.02 16.75 18.76
N ASN A 7 3.14 15.90 18.23
CA ASN A 7 3.42 15.07 17.06
C ASN A 7 2.57 15.54 15.89
N MET A 8 3.17 15.53 14.71
CA MET A 8 2.46 15.68 13.44
C MET A 8 2.83 14.48 12.57
N MET A 9 1.86 13.96 11.84
CA MET A 9 2.07 12.86 10.89
C MET A 9 1.63 13.31 9.51
N VAL A 10 2.49 13.10 8.53
CA VAL A 10 2.13 13.18 7.12
C VAL A 10 1.98 11.76 6.61
N VAL A 11 0.79 11.45 6.08
CA VAL A 11 0.48 10.14 5.48
C VAL A 11 0.31 10.34 4.00
N THR A 12 0.94 9.48 3.21
CA THR A 12 0.87 9.52 1.75
C THR A 12 0.32 8.21 1.23
N SER A 13 -0.73 8.29 0.42
CA SER A 13 -1.21 7.17 -0.39
C SER A 13 -0.58 7.25 -1.77
N MET A 14 -0.17 6.10 -2.30
CA MET A 14 0.47 6.00 -3.60
C MET A 14 -0.32 5.02 -4.44
N GLU A 15 -0.41 5.30 -5.73
CA GLU A 15 -1.03 4.37 -6.65
C GLU A 15 -0.03 3.28 -7.03
N SER A 16 -0.50 2.02 -6.99
CA SER A 16 0.17 0.90 -7.63
C SER A 16 -0.57 0.58 -8.91
N LEU A 17 0.10 0.67 -10.05
CA LEU A 17 -0.55 0.35 -11.32
C LEU A 17 -0.91 -1.14 -11.38
N SER A 18 -1.88 -1.48 -12.22
CA SER A 18 -2.22 -2.87 -12.52
C SER A 18 -1.00 -3.62 -13.05
N GLN A 19 -0.69 -4.76 -12.46
CA GLN A 19 0.44 -5.61 -12.83
C GLN A 19 -0.05 -7.04 -12.94
N GLU A 20 0.17 -7.67 -14.09
CA GLU A 20 -0.27 -9.06 -14.33
C GLU A 20 0.34 -10.05 -13.34
N ARG A 21 1.54 -9.75 -12.79
CA ARG A 21 2.19 -10.59 -11.77
C ARG A 21 1.63 -10.43 -10.35
N ASN A 22 0.79 -9.43 -10.12
CA ASN A 22 0.08 -9.25 -8.86
C ASN A 22 -1.32 -9.85 -9.01
N VAL A 23 -1.54 -11.01 -8.40
CA VAL A 23 -2.74 -11.83 -8.61
C VAL A 23 -3.32 -12.28 -7.28
N LEU A 24 -4.65 -12.39 -7.26
CA LEU A 24 -5.41 -13.03 -6.20
C LEU A 24 -6.11 -14.26 -6.76
N ASP A 25 -5.94 -15.39 -6.09
CA ASP A 25 -6.65 -16.63 -6.38
C ASP A 25 -7.23 -17.24 -5.09
N LEU A 26 -7.98 -18.33 -5.20
CA LEU A 26 -8.51 -19.04 -4.04
C LEU A 26 -7.58 -20.19 -3.66
N ASP A 27 -7.21 -20.28 -2.38
CA ASP A 27 -6.39 -21.38 -1.90
C ASP A 27 -7.17 -22.71 -2.01
N PRO A 28 -6.61 -23.76 -2.66
CA PRO A 28 -7.33 -25.00 -2.90
C PRO A 28 -7.50 -25.86 -1.63
N ASN A 29 -6.68 -25.62 -0.59
CA ASN A 29 -6.59 -26.47 0.59
C ASN A 29 -7.05 -25.78 1.87
N VAL A 30 -7.03 -24.45 1.91
CA VAL A 30 -7.36 -23.69 3.11
C VAL A 30 -8.76 -23.08 2.98
N LYS A 31 -9.59 -23.37 3.99
CA LYS A 31 -10.95 -22.84 4.10
C LYS A 31 -11.11 -22.01 5.35
N ASP A 32 -11.97 -21.00 5.27
CA ASP A 32 -12.40 -20.24 6.43
C ASP A 32 -13.40 -21.03 7.30
N LYS A 33 -13.85 -20.42 8.40
CA LYS A 33 -14.79 -21.04 9.35
C LYS A 33 -16.18 -21.33 8.78
N TRP A 34 -16.50 -20.81 7.60
CA TRP A 34 -17.76 -21.03 6.89
C TRP A 34 -17.60 -22.02 5.73
N GLY A 35 -16.40 -22.57 5.52
CA GLY A 35 -16.13 -23.56 4.49
C GLY A 35 -15.81 -22.99 3.11
N LEU A 36 -15.64 -21.67 2.98
CA LEU A 36 -15.22 -21.00 1.75
C LEU A 36 -13.70 -21.05 1.62
N ALA A 37 -13.19 -21.20 0.40
CA ALA A 37 -11.75 -21.12 0.14
C ALA A 37 -11.24 -19.70 0.46
N VAL A 38 -10.09 -19.61 1.14
CA VAL A 38 -9.51 -18.30 1.51
C VAL A 38 -8.80 -17.67 0.31
N PRO A 39 -8.73 -16.32 0.23
CA PRO A 39 -7.91 -15.67 -0.79
C PRO A 39 -6.43 -15.93 -0.54
N ARG A 40 -5.73 -16.35 -1.60
CA ARG A 40 -4.27 -16.40 -1.67
C ARG A 40 -3.79 -15.24 -2.52
N VAL A 41 -2.85 -14.46 -1.99
CA VAL A 41 -2.36 -13.24 -2.61
C VAL A 41 -0.90 -13.45 -3.03
N THR A 42 -0.65 -13.34 -4.33
CA THR A 42 0.71 -13.23 -4.90
C THR A 42 0.93 -11.77 -5.24
N TYR A 43 1.77 -11.08 -4.48
CA TYR A 43 1.98 -9.64 -4.64
C TYR A 43 3.43 -9.26 -4.35
N ASP A 44 3.97 -8.36 -5.18
CA ASP A 44 5.23 -7.69 -4.93
C ASP A 44 5.14 -6.20 -5.30
N VAL A 45 5.94 -5.38 -4.62
CA VAL A 45 6.09 -3.96 -4.93
C VAL A 45 6.97 -3.83 -6.17
N HIS A 46 6.59 -3.00 -7.14
CA HIS A 46 7.36 -2.86 -8.38
C HIS A 46 8.32 -1.65 -8.29
N PRO A 47 9.32 -1.56 -9.19
CA PRO A 47 10.31 -0.49 -9.13
C PRO A 47 9.73 0.93 -9.15
N ASN A 48 8.54 1.12 -9.73
CA ASN A 48 7.88 2.41 -9.76
C ASN A 48 7.36 2.83 -8.38
N GLU A 49 6.73 1.92 -7.65
CA GLU A 49 6.19 2.17 -6.31
C GLU A 49 7.32 2.46 -5.32
N HIS A 50 8.49 1.83 -5.49
CA HIS A 50 9.69 2.20 -4.74
C HIS A 50 10.12 3.65 -5.00
N LYS A 51 10.17 4.06 -6.27
CA LYS A 51 10.52 5.44 -6.64
C LYS A 51 9.49 6.45 -6.13
N LEU A 52 8.20 6.12 -6.23
CA LEU A 52 7.12 6.95 -5.69
C LEU A 52 7.24 7.07 -4.17
N GLY A 53 7.50 5.96 -3.47
CA GLY A 53 7.67 5.98 -2.02
C GLY A 53 8.85 6.83 -1.57
N ASP A 54 9.99 6.76 -2.26
CA ASP A 54 11.12 7.65 -1.97
C ASP A 54 10.77 9.11 -2.24
N PHE A 55 10.13 9.42 -3.36
CA PHE A 55 9.68 10.78 -3.68
C PHE A 55 8.73 11.34 -2.62
N PHE A 56 7.69 10.59 -2.25
CA PHE A 56 6.70 11.03 -1.25
C PHE A 56 7.31 11.18 0.14
N ARG A 57 8.23 10.29 0.52
CA ARG A 57 8.97 10.42 1.79
C ARG A 57 9.78 11.71 1.83
N ASP A 58 10.49 12.03 0.75
CA ASP A 58 11.34 13.22 0.70
C ASP A 58 10.48 14.50 0.75
N ARG A 59 9.34 14.53 0.05
CA ARG A 59 8.37 15.63 0.13
C ARG A 59 7.72 15.77 1.51
N ALA A 60 7.36 14.65 2.15
CA ALA A 60 6.78 14.65 3.48
C ALA A 60 7.77 15.20 4.52
N LYS A 61 9.05 14.84 4.39
CA LYS A 61 10.12 15.38 5.24
C LYS A 61 10.28 16.90 5.05
N GLU A 62 10.34 17.36 3.80
CA GLU A 62 10.42 18.79 3.47
C GLU A 62 9.25 19.60 4.06
N LEU A 63 8.03 19.06 3.99
CA LEU A 63 6.84 19.66 4.59
C LEU A 63 6.96 19.78 6.11
N LEU A 64 7.37 18.70 6.80
CA LEU A 64 7.54 18.69 8.25
C LEU A 64 8.65 19.66 8.71
N GLU A 65 9.77 19.72 8.00
CA GLU A 65 10.86 20.66 8.28
C GLU A 65 10.40 22.10 8.12
N THR A 66 9.68 22.40 7.03
CA THR A 66 9.10 23.73 6.78
C THR A 66 8.06 24.12 7.83
N ALA A 67 7.30 23.15 8.36
CA ALA A 67 6.37 23.35 9.46
C ALA A 67 7.04 23.55 10.83
N GLY A 68 8.38 23.46 10.92
CA GLY A 68 9.14 23.69 12.14
C GLY A 68 9.36 22.45 13.01
N ALA A 69 9.25 21.24 12.44
CA ALA A 69 9.55 20.02 13.18
C ALA A 69 11.00 20.01 13.70
N ARG A 70 11.18 19.78 15.00
CA ARG A 70 12.52 19.64 15.62
C ARG A 70 13.16 18.28 15.34
N GLN A 71 12.34 17.27 15.07
CA GLN A 71 12.78 15.92 14.77
C GLN A 71 11.82 15.35 13.72
N VAL A 72 12.37 14.79 12.66
CA VAL A 72 11.61 14.05 11.65
C VAL A 72 12.03 12.59 11.71
N LEU A 73 11.05 11.71 11.88
CA LEU A 73 11.23 10.26 11.83
C LEU A 73 10.58 9.75 10.55
N SER A 74 11.31 8.95 9.78
CA SER A 74 10.78 8.31 8.56
C SER A 74 11.13 6.83 8.54
N GLY A 75 10.18 6.02 8.08
CA GLY A 75 10.36 4.58 7.88
C GLY A 75 10.86 4.25 6.47
N ARG A 76 11.16 2.97 6.24
CA ARG A 76 11.37 2.42 4.89
C ARG A 76 10.04 2.05 4.25
N ASN A 77 9.98 2.17 2.93
CA ASN A 77 8.92 1.58 2.13
C ASN A 77 9.00 0.06 2.33
N SER A 78 7.93 -0.51 2.89
CA SER A 78 7.79 -1.97 3.06
C SER A 78 6.64 -2.44 2.18
N VAL A 79 6.65 -3.73 1.82
CA VAL A 79 5.49 -4.35 1.17
C VAL A 79 4.26 -4.07 2.04
N PRO A 80 3.21 -3.44 1.50
CA PRO A 80 2.01 -3.13 2.27
C PRO A 80 1.45 -4.43 2.86
N ARG A 81 1.37 -4.50 4.18
CA ARG A 81 0.65 -5.57 4.89
C ARG A 81 -0.56 -4.93 5.53
N GLY A 82 -1.72 -5.06 4.89
CA GLY A 82 -3.00 -4.60 5.46
C GLY A 82 -3.38 -3.15 5.20
N ASP A 83 -3.10 -2.62 4.00
CA ASP A 83 -3.85 -1.43 3.54
C ASP A 83 -5.30 -1.83 3.22
N ALA A 84 -6.24 -0.89 3.36
CA ALA A 84 -7.67 -1.11 3.20
C ALA A 84 -8.21 -0.76 1.80
N HIS A 85 -7.36 -0.22 0.91
CA HIS A 85 -7.74 0.13 -0.46
C HIS A 85 -7.34 -0.96 -1.46
N LEU A 86 -7.86 -2.18 -1.26
CA LEU A 86 -7.61 -3.30 -2.17
C LEU A 86 -8.49 -3.14 -3.42
N MET A 87 -7.87 -3.07 -4.60
CA MET A 87 -8.53 -2.78 -5.87
C MET A 87 -8.13 -3.80 -6.95
N GLY A 88 -8.93 -3.89 -8.01
CA GLY A 88 -8.55 -4.58 -9.25
C GLY A 88 -8.80 -6.10 -9.32
N THR A 89 -9.34 -6.73 -8.27
CA THR A 89 -9.58 -8.19 -8.24
C THR A 89 -10.68 -8.66 -9.19
N CYS A 90 -11.63 -7.79 -9.52
CA CYS A 90 -12.62 -7.96 -10.58
C CYS A 90 -12.66 -6.64 -11.37
N ARG A 91 -11.59 -6.38 -12.10
CA ARG A 91 -11.39 -5.12 -12.82
C ARG A 91 -12.47 -4.93 -13.89
N MET A 92 -12.89 -3.69 -14.10
CA MET A 92 -13.81 -3.35 -15.19
C MET A 92 -13.02 -2.84 -16.40
N GLY A 93 -13.52 -3.11 -17.60
CA GLY A 93 -12.93 -2.68 -18.85
C GLY A 93 -13.81 -3.09 -20.03
N ASP A 94 -13.36 -2.72 -21.24
CA ASP A 94 -14.10 -2.95 -22.48
C ASP A 94 -13.68 -4.24 -23.20
N ASP A 95 -12.65 -4.93 -22.69
CA ASP A 95 -12.08 -6.13 -23.30
C ASP A 95 -12.18 -7.32 -22.32
N PRO A 96 -12.98 -8.36 -22.65
CA PRO A 96 -13.19 -9.51 -21.75
C PRO A 96 -11.92 -10.34 -21.51
N GLU A 97 -10.89 -10.25 -22.36
CA GLU A 97 -9.63 -10.94 -22.12
C GLU A 97 -8.77 -10.22 -21.07
N THR A 98 -9.01 -8.92 -20.86
CA THR A 98 -8.22 -8.07 -19.95
C THR A 98 -9.06 -7.38 -18.87
N SER A 99 -10.35 -7.73 -18.73
CA SER A 99 -11.22 -7.27 -17.65
C SER A 99 -12.31 -8.24 -17.24
#